data_AF-A0A3A9ET34-F1
#
_entry.id   AF-A0A3A9ET34-F1
#
_cell.length_a   1.000
_cell.length_b   1.000
_cell.length_c   1.000
_cell.angle_alpha   90.00
_cell.angle_beta   90.00
_cell.angle_gamma   90.00
#
_symmetry.space_group_name_H-M   'P 1'
#
loop_
_entity.id
_entity.type
_entity.pdbx_description
1 polymer ?
#
loop_
_entity_poly.entity_id
_entity_poly.type
_entity_poly.pdbx_seq_one_letter_code
_entity_poly.pdbx_strand_id
1 'polypeptide(L)'
;MKRKVIVIAGVIAVAAIVITVFMKMMGGSGVGIDNNPELEVKGDSNVLVAYFSWSGNGQQMAKWISEETGGELFRIVPSESYGEDFDSCADRAKDELDNEIRPELSEHIDIETMAQYDVIYLGFPNMEQGFESVLCA
;
A
#
# COMPACT_ATOMS: atom_id res chain seq x y z
N MET A 1 -2.18 -2.96 50.38
CA MET A 1 -1.24 -2.26 49.46
C MET A 1 -0.92 -3.07 48.20
N LYS A 2 -0.43 -4.31 48.30
CA LYS A 2 -0.03 -5.14 47.13
C LYS A 2 -1.12 -5.38 46.07
N ARG A 3 -2.37 -5.66 46.46
CA ARG A 3 -3.51 -5.82 45.52
C ARG A 3 -3.84 -4.55 44.74
N LYS A 4 -3.73 -3.37 45.35
CA LYS A 4 -4.00 -2.08 44.67
C LYS A 4 -2.91 -1.78 43.64
N VAL A 5 -1.65 -2.12 43.93
CA VAL A 5 -0.52 -1.96 43.01
C VAL A 5 -0.66 -2.86 41.77
N ILE A 6 -1.10 -4.12 41.94
CA ILE A 6 -1.32 -5.05 40.82
C ILE A 6 -2.44 -4.57 39.89
N VAL A 7 -3.55 -4.07 40.45
CA VAL A 7 -4.68 -3.55 39.67
C VAL A 7 -4.28 -2.29 38.89
N ILE A 8 -3.56 -1.36 39.52
CA ILE A 8 -3.07 -0.14 38.87
C ILE A 8 -2.10 -0.47 37.74
N ALA A 9 -1.15 -1.39 37.96
CA ALA A 9 -0.21 -1.82 36.92
C ALA A 9 -0.91 -2.49 35.73
N GLY A 10 -1.94 -3.30 35.98
CA GLY A 10 -2.75 -3.92 34.92
C GLY A 10 -3.51 -2.88 34.08
N VAL A 11 -4.10 -1.87 34.71
CA VAL A 11 -4.81 -0.79 33.99
C VAL A 11 -3.83 0.04 33.14
N ILE A 12 -2.64 0.34 33.65
CA ILE A 12 -1.61 1.07 32.89
C ILE A 12 -1.13 0.25 31.70
N ALA A 13 -0.91 -1.06 31.87
CA ALA A 13 -0.50 -1.94 30.77
C ALA A 13 -1.58 -2.02 29.68
N VAL A 14 -2.85 -2.14 30.05
CA VAL A 14 -3.96 -2.14 29.09
C VAL A 14 -4.07 -0.79 28.38
N ALA A 15 -3.96 0.33 29.11
CA ALA A 15 -3.98 1.66 28.51
C ALA A 15 -2.81 1.87 27.53
N ALA A 16 -1.60 1.39 27.86
CA ALA A 16 -0.44 1.47 26.98
C ALA A 16 -0.62 0.65 25.69
N ILE A 17 -1.24 -0.54 25.79
CA ILE A 17 -1.58 -1.37 24.62
C ILE A 17 -2.64 -0.69 23.75
N VAL A 18 -3.66 -0.09 24.36
CA VAL A 18 -4.69 0.65 23.63
C VAL A 18 -4.10 1.87 22.93
N ILE A 19 -3.18 2.60 23.58
CA ILE A 19 -2.50 3.76 23.00
C ILE A 19 -1.61 3.34 21.83
N THR A 20 -0.84 2.25 21.93
CA THR A 20 0.00 1.79 20.81
C THR A 20 -0.82 1.30 19.63
N VAL A 21 -1.94 0.60 19.89
CA VAL A 21 -2.90 0.21 18.84
C VAL A 21 -3.53 1.44 18.19
N PHE A 22 -3.92 2.45 18.98
CA PHE A 22 -4.52 3.69 18.49
C PHE A 22 -3.54 4.54 17.67
N MET A 23 -2.28 4.67 18.12
CA MET A 23 -1.23 5.36 17.36
C MET A 23 -0.95 4.67 16.01
N LYS A 24 -1.01 3.33 15.97
CA LYS A 24 -0.83 2.57 14.73
C LYS A 24 -2.01 2.75 13.74
N MET A 25 -3.20 3.08 14.24
CA MET A 25 -4.35 3.45 13.39
C MET A 25 -4.30 4.90 12.88
N MET A 26 -3.47 5.77 13.45
CA MET A 26 -3.36 7.19 13.07
C MET A 26 -2.19 7.52 12.13
N GLY A 27 -1.40 6.52 11.70
CA GLY A 27 -0.15 6.75 11.00
C GLY A 27 -0.26 6.70 9.48
N GLY A 28 -0.41 7.87 8.83
CA GLY A 28 0.20 8.09 7.52
C GLY A 28 1.62 8.60 7.76
N SER A 29 2.64 7.77 7.52
CA SER A 29 4.03 8.21 7.55
C SER A 29 4.34 8.95 6.26
N GLY A 30 4.86 10.18 6.33
CA GLY A 30 5.42 10.88 5.18
C GLY A 30 6.75 10.28 4.69
N VAL A 31 6.89 8.96 4.81
CA VAL A 31 8.07 8.16 4.49
C VAL A 31 7.59 7.04 3.58
N GLY A 32 8.31 6.82 2.48
CA GLY A 32 8.02 5.73 1.56
C GLY A 32 8.08 4.36 2.23
N ILE A 33 7.18 3.46 1.85
CA ILE A 33 7.22 2.05 2.23
C ILE A 33 8.21 1.28 1.33
N ASP A 34 8.53 0.03 1.69
CA ASP A 34 9.41 -0.81 0.88
C ASP A 34 8.91 -0.93 -0.58
N ASN A 35 9.82 -1.20 -1.52
CA ASN A 35 9.50 -1.39 -2.93
C ASN A 35 9.42 -2.88 -3.28
N ASN A 36 8.86 -3.71 -2.38
CA ASN A 36 8.74 -5.14 -2.63
C ASN A 36 7.36 -5.51 -3.21
N PRO A 37 7.31 -6.45 -4.16
CA PRO A 37 6.07 -6.98 -4.69
C PRO A 37 5.33 -7.85 -3.65
N GLU A 38 4.05 -8.12 -3.93
CA GLU A 38 3.28 -9.13 -3.21
C GLU A 38 3.67 -10.54 -3.73
N LEU A 39 3.06 -11.59 -3.18
CA LEU A 39 3.24 -12.94 -3.75
C LEU A 39 2.68 -13.00 -5.17
N GLU A 40 3.35 -13.78 -6.02
CA GLU A 40 2.91 -14.04 -7.39
C GLU A 40 1.47 -14.54 -7.42
N VAL A 41 0.65 -13.91 -8.27
CA VAL A 41 -0.76 -14.24 -8.47
C VAL A 41 -0.91 -15.42 -9.42
N LYS A 42 -1.85 -16.32 -9.15
CA LYS A 42 -2.03 -17.56 -9.91
C LYS A 42 -3.33 -17.63 -10.70
N GLY A 43 -4.25 -16.69 -10.47
CA GLY A 43 -5.60 -16.74 -10.99
C GLY A 43 -6.50 -17.71 -10.22
N ASP A 44 -6.17 -17.98 -8.96
CA ASP A 44 -6.96 -18.86 -8.09
C ASP A 44 -8.28 -18.18 -7.63
N SER A 45 -8.47 -16.89 -7.95
CA SER A 45 -9.67 -16.10 -7.68
C SER A 45 -10.17 -15.39 -8.94
N ASN A 46 -11.47 -15.08 -8.99
CA ASN A 46 -12.05 -14.28 -10.08
C ASN A 46 -11.81 -12.77 -9.89
N VAL A 47 -11.27 -12.35 -8.74
CA VAL A 47 -11.05 -10.94 -8.40
C VAL A 47 -9.56 -10.66 -8.23
N LEU A 48 -9.07 -9.66 -8.95
CA LEU A 48 -7.73 -9.10 -8.76
C LEU A 48 -7.85 -7.73 -8.09
N VAL A 49 -7.03 -7.50 -7.07
CA VAL A 49 -6.85 -6.19 -6.44
C VAL A 49 -5.43 -5.72 -6.76
N ALA A 50 -5.30 -5.00 -7.87
CA ALA A 50 -4.06 -4.38 -8.29
C ALA A 50 -3.91 -3.00 -7.63
N TYR A 51 -2.73 -2.67 -7.10
CA TYR A 51 -2.53 -1.37 -6.47
C TYR A 51 -1.11 -0.84 -6.56
N PHE A 52 -0.97 0.48 -6.66
CA PHE A 52 0.28 1.20 -6.37
C PHE A 52 0.17 1.92 -5.02
N SER A 53 1.27 1.99 -4.27
CA SER A 53 1.32 2.69 -2.99
C SER A 53 2.75 3.08 -2.63
N TRP A 54 2.99 4.38 -2.42
CA TRP A 54 4.25 4.91 -1.92
C TRP A 54 4.26 5.08 -0.40
N SER A 55 3.21 5.66 0.22
CA SER A 55 3.17 5.87 1.69
C SER A 55 2.52 4.73 2.49
N GLY A 56 1.89 3.77 1.81
CA GLY A 56 1.25 2.60 2.43
C GLY A 56 -0.27 2.69 2.60
N ASN A 57 -0.87 3.87 2.41
CA ASN A 57 -2.32 4.02 2.50
C ASN A 57 -3.07 3.18 1.45
N GLY A 58 -2.59 3.23 0.19
CA GLY A 58 -3.14 2.42 -0.90
C GLY A 58 -3.01 0.92 -0.63
N GLN A 59 -1.88 0.49 -0.07
CA GLN A 59 -1.66 -0.90 0.34
C GLN A 59 -2.68 -1.34 1.39
N GLN A 60 -2.93 -0.52 2.41
CA GLN A 60 -3.88 -0.87 3.46
C GLN A 60 -5.31 -1.00 2.90
N MET A 61 -5.72 -0.10 2.01
CA MET A 61 -7.02 -0.20 1.34
C MET A 61 -7.11 -1.46 0.47
N ALA A 62 -6.08 -1.75 -0.33
CA ALA A 62 -6.04 -2.94 -1.17
C ALA A 62 -6.19 -4.23 -0.34
N LYS A 63 -5.51 -4.30 0.81
CA LYS A 63 -5.66 -5.42 1.76
C LYS A 63 -7.09 -5.59 2.25
N TRP A 64 -7.76 -4.51 2.66
CA TRP A 64 -9.16 -4.58 3.07
C TRP A 64 -10.08 -5.05 1.94
N ILE A 65 -9.87 -4.56 0.71
CA ILE A 65 -10.67 -5.02 -0.44
C ILE A 65 -10.44 -6.51 -0.70
N SER A 66 -9.18 -6.96 -0.72
CA SER A 66 -8.84 -8.38 -0.90
C SER A 66 -9.47 -9.26 0.19
N GLU A 67 -9.44 -8.82 1.46
CA GLU A 67 -10.07 -9.52 2.58
C GLU A 67 -11.59 -9.66 2.41
N GLU A 68 -12.27 -8.62 1.93
CA GLU A 68 -13.71 -8.61 1.73
C GLU A 68 -14.16 -9.38 0.47
N THR A 69 -13.35 -9.36 -0.60
CA THR A 69 -13.71 -9.99 -1.87
C THR A 69 -13.14 -11.39 -2.04
N GLY A 70 -12.16 -11.80 -1.22
CA GLY A 70 -11.34 -12.99 -1.48
C GLY A 70 -10.47 -12.84 -2.74
N GLY A 71 -10.10 -11.62 -3.09
CA GLY A 71 -9.31 -11.32 -4.30
C GLY A 71 -7.82 -11.50 -4.08
N GLU A 72 -7.09 -11.84 -5.13
CA GLU A 72 -5.62 -11.86 -5.09
C GLU A 72 -5.06 -10.43 -5.09
N LEU A 73 -3.97 -10.20 -4.35
CA LEU A 73 -3.29 -8.92 -4.30
C LEU A 73 -2.17 -8.88 -5.33
N PHE A 74 -2.13 -7.84 -6.14
CA PHE A 74 -1.00 -7.53 -6.99
C PHE A 74 -0.53 -6.11 -6.73
N ARG A 75 0.70 -5.98 -6.21
CA ARG A 75 1.30 -4.66 -6.04
C ARG A 75 2.03 -4.28 -7.31
N ILE A 76 1.66 -3.13 -7.86
CA ILE A 76 2.36 -2.47 -8.95
C ILE A 76 3.61 -1.84 -8.35
N VAL A 77 4.77 -2.39 -8.70
CA VAL A 77 6.07 -1.98 -8.17
C VAL A 77 6.95 -1.50 -9.33
N PRO A 78 7.50 -0.26 -9.30
CA PRO A 78 8.46 0.18 -10.30
C PRO A 78 9.78 -0.58 -10.15
N SER A 79 10.46 -0.85 -11.27
CA SER A 79 11.78 -1.48 -11.29
C SER A 79 12.81 -0.65 -10.52
N GLU A 80 12.71 0.68 -10.63
CA GLU A 80 13.47 1.64 -9.83
C GLU A 80 12.58 2.28 -8.76
N SER A 81 12.90 2.02 -7.48
CA SER A 81 12.19 2.59 -6.33
C SER A 81 12.14 4.13 -6.37
N TYR A 82 11.01 4.71 -5.97
CA TYR A 82 10.88 6.16 -5.75
C TYR A 82 11.61 6.66 -4.49
N GLY A 83 12.19 5.75 -3.69
CA GLY A 83 12.87 6.08 -2.45
C GLY A 83 11.92 6.40 -1.29
N GLU A 84 12.51 6.77 -0.16
CA GLU A 84 11.77 7.04 1.09
C GLU A 84 11.44 8.53 1.31
N ASP A 85 12.11 9.42 0.57
CA ASP A 85 12.01 10.87 0.70
C ASP A 85 10.91 11.44 -0.21
N PHE A 86 9.97 12.19 0.38
CA PHE A 86 8.82 12.71 -0.34
C PHE A 86 9.19 13.71 -1.43
N ASP A 87 10.10 14.64 -1.15
CA ASP A 87 10.47 15.71 -2.09
C ASP A 87 11.13 15.12 -3.33
N SER A 88 12.05 14.18 -3.15
CA SER A 88 12.71 13.44 -4.23
C SER A 88 11.71 12.63 -5.07
N CYS A 89 10.72 12.02 -4.41
CA CYS A 89 9.65 11.27 -5.05
C CYS A 89 8.78 12.19 -5.91
N ALA A 90 8.34 13.33 -5.34
CA ALA A 90 7.50 14.31 -6.00
C ALA A 90 8.20 14.95 -7.22
N ASP A 91 9.49 15.28 -7.10
CA ASP A 91 10.29 15.80 -8.20
C ASP A 91 10.40 14.80 -9.36
N ARG A 92 10.66 13.51 -9.04
CA ARG A 92 10.69 12.44 -10.05
C ARG A 92 9.32 12.25 -10.71
N ALA A 93 8.24 12.16 -9.94
CA ALA A 93 6.89 11.99 -10.48
C ALA A 93 6.47 13.16 -11.38
N LYS A 94 6.95 14.38 -11.09
CA LYS A 94 6.74 15.56 -11.94
C LYS A 94 7.54 15.47 -13.24
N ASP A 95 8.82 15.10 -13.18
CA ASP A 95 9.64 14.91 -14.39
C ASP A 95 9.07 13.82 -15.30
N GLU A 96 8.60 12.71 -14.70
CA GLU A 96 7.97 11.63 -15.45
C GLU A 96 6.68 12.08 -16.14
N LEU A 97 5.87 12.91 -15.48
CA LEU A 97 4.67 13.50 -16.08
C LEU A 97 5.02 14.46 -17.22
N ASP A 98 5.92 15.42 -16.97
CA ASP A 98 6.28 16.48 -17.91
C ASP A 98 6.95 15.91 -19.19
N ASN A 99 7.58 14.74 -19.10
CA ASN A 99 8.29 14.08 -20.22
C ASN A 99 7.59 12.81 -20.73
N GLU A 100 6.34 12.54 -20.33
CA GLU A 100 5.56 11.35 -20.73
C GLU A 100 6.27 10.01 -20.44
N ILE A 101 7.09 9.95 -19.40
CA ILE A 101 7.82 8.75 -19.01
C ILE A 101 6.82 7.76 -18.38
N ARG A 102 6.99 6.48 -18.72
CA ARG A 102 6.25 5.37 -18.10
C ARG A 102 7.27 4.45 -17.43
N PRO A 103 7.36 4.46 -16.09
CA PRO A 103 8.31 3.63 -15.36
C PRO A 103 8.14 2.16 -15.71
N GLU A 104 9.26 1.47 -15.91
CA GLU A 104 9.27 0.02 -16.04
C GLU A 104 8.84 -0.61 -14.69
N LEU A 105 8.13 -1.73 -14.76
CA LEU A 105 7.67 -2.45 -13.58
C LEU A 105 8.63 -3.60 -13.26
N SER A 106 8.76 -3.94 -11.98
CA SER A 106 9.58 -5.08 -11.57
C SER A 106 8.93 -6.42 -11.91
N GLU A 107 7.61 -6.47 -12.00
CA GLU A 107 6.82 -7.68 -12.24
C GLU A 107 5.64 -7.42 -13.18
N HIS A 108 5.24 -8.46 -13.89
CA HIS A 108 4.11 -8.46 -14.81
C HIS A 108 3.23 -9.68 -14.56
N ILE A 109 1.93 -9.53 -14.83
CA ILE A 109 1.00 -10.65 -14.87
C ILE A 109 0.91 -11.15 -16.31
N ASP A 110 1.15 -12.44 -16.51
CA ASP A 110 1.01 -13.09 -17.82
C ASP A 110 -0.43 -12.95 -18.35
N ILE A 111 -0.58 -12.85 -19.67
CA ILE A 111 -1.89 -12.60 -20.30
C ILE A 111 -2.90 -13.71 -20.02
N GLU A 112 -2.43 -14.95 -19.91
CA GLU A 112 -3.24 -16.12 -19.58
C GLU A 112 -3.77 -16.06 -18.16
N THR A 113 -2.97 -15.58 -17.20
CA THR A 113 -3.38 -15.40 -15.80
C THR A 113 -4.32 -14.20 -15.67
N MET A 114 -4.00 -13.10 -16.34
CA MET A 114 -4.85 -11.89 -16.34
C MET A 114 -6.26 -12.19 -16.86
N ALA A 115 -6.39 -13.07 -17.86
CA ALA A 115 -7.67 -13.45 -18.44
C ALA A 115 -8.59 -14.27 -17.50
N GLN A 116 -8.08 -14.72 -16.34
CA GLN A 116 -8.89 -15.47 -15.36
C GLN A 116 -9.72 -14.56 -14.45
N TYR A 117 -9.41 -13.27 -14.40
CA TYR A 117 -10.12 -12.32 -13.54
C TYR A 117 -11.33 -11.72 -14.25
N ASP A 118 -12.48 -11.79 -13.58
CA ASP A 118 -13.72 -11.14 -14.01
C ASP A 118 -13.75 -9.66 -13.58
N VAL A 119 -13.15 -9.37 -12.42
CA VAL A 119 -13.16 -8.04 -11.80
C VAL A 119 -11.75 -7.67 -11.38
N ILE A 120 -11.32 -6.48 -11.81
CA ILE A 120 -10.03 -5.89 -11.42
C ILE A 120 -10.29 -4.59 -10.69
N TYR A 121 -9.97 -4.55 -9.40
CA TYR A 121 -9.84 -3.31 -8.64
C TYR A 121 -8.45 -2.74 -8.90
N LEU A 122 -8.40 -1.44 -9.24
CA LEU A 122 -7.15 -0.72 -9.45
C LEU A 122 -7.05 0.43 -8.45
N GLY A 123 -6.15 0.29 -7.48
CA GLY A 123 -5.90 1.27 -6.42
C GLY A 123 -4.66 2.12 -6.73
N PHE A 124 -4.78 3.44 -6.60
CA PHE A 124 -3.67 4.36 -6.75
C PHE A 124 -3.97 5.64 -5.95
N PRO A 125 -2.93 6.37 -5.52
CA PRO A 125 -3.11 7.63 -4.80
C PRO A 125 -3.84 8.66 -5.65
N ASN A 126 -4.54 9.58 -4.99
CA ASN A 126 -5.23 10.67 -5.70
C ASN A 126 -4.24 11.46 -6.55
N MET A 127 -4.56 11.62 -7.82
CA MET A 127 -3.68 12.26 -8.78
C MET A 127 -4.14 13.69 -9.04
N GLU A 128 -3.50 14.68 -8.40
CA GLU A 128 -3.86 16.09 -8.58
C GLU A 128 -3.68 16.58 -10.03
N GLN A 129 -2.91 15.85 -10.86
CA GLN A 129 -2.61 16.19 -12.25
C GLN A 129 -3.02 15.13 -13.30
N GLY A 130 -3.87 14.16 -12.92
CA GLY A 130 -4.41 13.15 -13.85
C GLY A 130 -3.67 11.81 -13.88
N PHE A 131 -4.20 10.83 -14.63
CA PHE A 131 -3.79 9.40 -14.60
C PHE A 131 -2.43 9.08 -15.25
N GLU A 132 -1.66 10.10 -15.63
CA GLU A 132 -0.52 9.96 -16.52
C GLU A 132 0.82 9.71 -15.81
N SER A 133 0.88 9.87 -14.48
CA SER A 133 2.06 9.56 -13.68
C SER A 133 1.71 8.85 -12.38
N VAL A 134 2.66 8.04 -11.90
CA VAL A 134 2.52 7.27 -10.66
C VAL A 134 2.90 8.20 -9.50
N LEU A 135 1.91 8.93 -8.99
CA LEU A 135 2.15 9.97 -7.98
C LEU A 135 2.53 9.40 -6.60
N CYS A 136 3.41 10.12 -5.93
CA CYS A 136 3.82 9.88 -4.55
C CYS A 136 2.75 10.43 -3.59
N ALA A 137 1.95 9.56 -2.97
CA ALA A 137 1.09 9.95 -1.86
C ALA A 137 0.95 8.82 -0.83
#